data_AF-A0A8I1MPW5-F1
#
_entry.id   AF-A0A8I1MPW5-F1
#
_cell.length_a   1.000
_cell.length_b   1.000
_cell.length_c   1.000
_cell.angle_alpha   90.00
_cell.angle_beta   90.00
_cell.angle_gamma   90.00
#
_symmetry.space_group_name_H-M   'P 1'
#
loop_
_entity.id
_entity.type
_entity.pdbx_description
1 polymer ?
#
loop_
_entity_poly.entity_id
_entity_poly.type
_entity_poly.pdbx_seq_one_letter_code
_entity_poly.pdbx_strand_id
1 'polypeptide(L)'
;MIFSNGTSWSGGAVGVQGSASLKTGGGSALAANVTFKFNIGSFVDSLNSVYGLGNWAVSNVKLSFQYSLYANNSRFNSGPGTFDIYWVANDSWVQGTSTPTYATNSTSLSSWSGGQALLASEYYDWTTPGYTGTVTDLTSGQWSTDSSGTRQSILSYDLGSNVSFLGDILTASSSGDSNISLYLMSTSDTTGITIFTGGGTSLPTLSFDVVSVPEPGTCALILLGAGAGILLMRRMQGNGSAPASPVQ
;
A
#
# COMPACT_ATOMS: atom_id res chain seq x y z
N MET A 1 3.01 11.86 -3.82
CA MET A 1 3.84 12.31 -4.98
C MET A 1 3.86 11.20 -6.02
N ILE A 2 3.77 11.50 -7.32
CA ILE A 2 3.53 10.50 -8.37
C ILE A 2 4.64 10.46 -9.41
N PHE A 3 5.16 9.27 -9.69
CA PHE A 3 6.06 9.02 -10.83
C PHE A 3 5.30 8.39 -12.00
N SER A 4 5.59 8.81 -13.23
CA SER A 4 5.28 8.07 -14.44
C SER A 4 6.36 8.33 -15.49
N ASN A 5 6.90 7.28 -16.11
CA ASN A 5 7.93 7.37 -17.14
C ASN A 5 7.38 8.01 -18.43
N GLY A 6 7.25 9.34 -18.46
CA GLY A 6 6.88 10.10 -19.66
C GLY A 6 5.37 10.17 -19.95
N THR A 7 4.54 9.70 -19.02
CA THR A 7 3.08 9.65 -19.20
C THR A 7 2.38 10.45 -18.12
N SER A 8 2.92 11.61 -17.77
CA SER A 8 2.30 12.54 -16.82
C SER A 8 1.74 13.75 -17.56
N TRP A 9 0.66 14.30 -17.02
CA TRP A 9 0.04 15.50 -17.52
C TRP A 9 -0.02 16.56 -16.43
N SER A 10 0.32 17.81 -16.78
CA SER A 10 0.32 18.95 -15.86
C SER A 10 -1.04 19.25 -15.23
N GLY A 11 -2.13 18.79 -15.84
CA GLY A 11 -3.48 18.87 -15.28
C GLY A 11 -3.77 17.85 -14.16
N GLY A 12 -2.83 16.96 -13.84
CA GLY A 12 -2.99 15.97 -12.77
C GLY A 12 -3.49 14.62 -13.26
N ALA A 13 -2.74 13.97 -14.16
CA ALA A 13 -3.00 12.59 -14.55
C ALA A 13 -1.70 11.86 -14.87
N VAL A 14 -1.69 10.54 -14.65
CA VAL A 14 -0.58 9.64 -14.97
C VAL A 14 -1.08 8.34 -15.58
N GLY A 15 -0.25 7.65 -16.36
CA GLY A 15 -0.66 6.42 -17.03
C GLY A 15 0.09 5.16 -16.56
N VAL A 16 -0.65 4.08 -16.31
CA VAL A 16 -0.14 2.71 -16.24
C VAL A 16 -0.44 2.04 -17.58
N GLN A 17 0.61 1.74 -18.34
CA GLN A 17 0.51 1.46 -19.77
C GLN A 17 1.47 0.37 -20.22
N GLY A 18 0.94 -0.64 -20.92
CA GLY A 18 1.71 -1.64 -21.64
C GLY A 18 2.14 -1.15 -23.03
N SER A 19 3.08 -1.87 -23.65
CA SER A 19 3.72 -1.45 -24.90
C SER A 19 2.81 -1.52 -26.15
N ALA A 20 1.78 -2.37 -26.11
CA ALA A 20 0.82 -2.59 -27.20
C ALA A 20 -0.54 -1.92 -26.94
N SER A 21 -0.68 -1.17 -25.85
CA SER A 21 -1.88 -0.41 -25.54
C SER A 21 -2.00 0.79 -26.51
N LEU A 22 -3.24 1.18 -26.82
CA LEU A 22 -3.52 2.08 -27.94
C LEU A 22 -3.78 3.49 -27.46
N LYS A 23 -3.23 4.51 -28.13
CA LYS A 23 -3.60 5.91 -27.90
C LYS A 23 -4.70 6.35 -28.87
N THR A 24 -5.32 7.48 -28.56
CA THR A 24 -6.30 8.11 -29.45
C THR A 24 -5.71 8.42 -30.82
N GLY A 25 -6.45 8.05 -31.87
CA GLY A 25 -6.00 8.17 -33.26
C GLY A 25 -5.08 7.05 -33.74
N GLY A 26 -4.82 6.04 -32.90
CA GLY A 26 -4.06 4.84 -33.24
C GLY A 26 -2.57 4.88 -32.85
N GLY A 27 -1.94 3.71 -32.93
CA GLY A 27 -0.57 3.47 -32.43
C GLY A 27 -0.50 3.42 -30.91
N SER A 28 0.72 3.34 -30.37
CA SER A 28 0.97 3.29 -28.92
C SER A 28 1.68 4.56 -28.43
N ALA A 29 1.41 4.95 -27.18
CA ALA A 29 2.24 5.83 -26.36
C ALA A 29 3.33 5.02 -25.64
N LEU A 30 4.20 5.72 -24.91
CA LEU A 30 5.29 5.10 -24.17
C LEU A 30 4.74 4.20 -23.05
N ALA A 31 5.26 2.98 -22.94
CA ALA A 31 4.95 2.10 -21.83
C ALA A 31 5.41 2.72 -20.51
N ALA A 32 4.58 2.63 -19.48
CA ALA A 32 4.82 3.31 -18.23
C ALA A 32 4.17 2.60 -17.05
N ASN A 33 4.79 2.78 -15.88
CA ASN A 33 4.26 2.37 -14.59
C ASN A 33 4.10 3.61 -13.73
N VAL A 34 3.34 3.46 -12.65
CA VAL A 34 3.05 4.56 -11.73
C VAL A 34 3.58 4.24 -10.35
N THR A 35 4.19 5.22 -9.70
CA THR A 35 4.56 5.10 -8.28
C THR A 35 3.84 6.17 -7.48
N PHE A 36 3.16 5.78 -6.41
CA PHE A 36 2.58 6.68 -5.42
C PHE A 36 3.43 6.70 -4.17
N LYS A 37 3.68 7.89 -3.63
CA LYS A 37 4.26 8.09 -2.30
C LYS A 37 3.27 8.83 -1.40
N PHE A 38 2.99 8.24 -0.26
CA PHE A 38 2.09 8.75 0.78
C PHE A 38 2.90 9.06 2.03
N ASN A 39 2.80 10.28 2.55
CA ASN A 39 3.34 10.60 3.87
C ASN A 39 2.29 10.22 4.92
N ILE A 40 2.62 9.25 5.78
CA ILE A 40 1.73 8.69 6.80
C ILE A 40 2.25 8.89 8.23
N GLY A 41 3.39 9.57 8.42
CA GLY A 41 4.01 9.71 9.75
C GLY A 41 3.08 10.36 10.78
N SER A 42 2.41 11.46 10.40
CA SER A 42 1.46 12.14 11.28
C SER A 42 0.23 11.30 11.60
N PHE A 43 -0.20 10.43 10.68
CA PHE A 43 -1.28 9.48 10.92
C PHE A 43 -0.86 8.44 11.97
N VAL A 44 0.34 7.87 11.82
CA VAL A 44 0.92 6.93 12.80
C VAL A 44 1.10 7.59 14.17
N ASP A 45 1.58 8.82 14.23
CA ASP A 45 1.70 9.58 15.49
C ASP A 45 0.34 9.80 16.15
N SER A 46 -0.70 10.08 15.37
CA SER A 46 -2.05 10.24 15.90
C SER A 46 -2.57 8.95 16.53
N LEU A 47 -2.32 7.78 15.90
CA LEU A 47 -2.72 6.49 16.44
C LEU A 47 -1.92 6.13 17.70
N ASN A 48 -0.61 6.40 17.70
CA ASN A 48 0.23 6.21 18.88
C ASN A 48 -0.22 7.07 20.06
N SER A 49 -0.69 8.29 19.81
CA SER A 49 -1.23 9.18 20.83
C SER A 49 -2.57 8.68 21.39
N VAL A 50 -3.43 8.11 20.54
CA VAL A 50 -4.79 7.67 20.92
C VAL A 50 -4.77 6.31 21.62
N TYR A 51 -4.04 5.33 21.08
CA TYR A 51 -4.08 3.94 21.55
C TYR A 51 -2.86 3.56 22.42
N GLY A 52 -1.77 4.32 22.32
CA GLY A 52 -0.46 3.94 22.84
C GLY A 52 0.37 3.20 21.79
N LEU A 53 1.69 3.41 21.82
CA LEU A 53 2.63 2.74 20.94
C LEU A 53 2.52 1.22 21.11
N GLY A 54 2.33 0.49 20.00
CA GLY A 54 2.21 -0.98 20.01
C GLY A 54 0.85 -1.53 20.42
N ASN A 55 -0.10 -0.67 20.82
CA ASN A 55 -1.44 -1.05 21.29
C ASN A 55 -2.51 -0.94 20.19
N TRP A 56 -2.08 -0.86 18.93
CA TRP A 56 -2.96 -0.86 17.77
C TRP A 56 -2.31 -1.64 16.63
N ALA A 57 -3.15 -2.16 15.75
CA ALA A 57 -2.73 -2.88 14.55
C ALA A 57 -3.59 -2.47 13.36
N VAL A 58 -3.00 -2.53 12.17
CA VAL A 58 -3.70 -2.34 10.91
C VAL A 58 -4.44 -3.63 10.57
N SER A 59 -5.76 -3.57 10.42
CA SER A 59 -6.58 -4.71 9.97
C SER A 59 -6.75 -4.75 8.47
N ASN A 60 -6.76 -3.59 7.81
CA ASN A 60 -6.87 -3.48 6.36
C ASN A 60 -6.17 -2.22 5.86
N VAL A 61 -5.59 -2.30 4.66
CA VAL A 61 -5.03 -1.15 3.94
C VAL A 61 -5.73 -1.08 2.60
N LYS A 62 -6.24 0.09 2.24
CA LYS A 62 -6.99 0.28 1.00
C LYS A 62 -6.40 1.41 0.18
N LEU A 63 -6.12 1.11 -1.10
CA LEU A 63 -5.74 2.11 -2.09
C LEU A 63 -6.96 2.44 -2.93
N SER A 64 -7.32 3.72 -3.00
CA SER A 64 -8.36 4.21 -3.90
C SER A 64 -7.83 5.30 -4.82
N PHE A 65 -8.25 5.30 -6.07
CA PHE A 65 -7.94 6.37 -7.02
C PHE A 65 -9.00 6.44 -8.12
N GLN A 66 -9.16 7.64 -8.67
CA GLN A 66 -9.99 7.85 -9.83
C GLN A 66 -9.21 7.52 -11.09
N TYR A 67 -9.85 6.83 -12.04
CA TYR A 67 -9.21 6.40 -13.28
C TYR A 67 -10.15 6.52 -14.48
N SER A 68 -9.56 6.41 -15.67
CA SER A 68 -10.25 6.16 -16.93
C SER A 68 -9.47 5.14 -17.75
N LEU A 69 -10.18 4.28 -18.47
CA LEU A 69 -9.59 3.38 -19.47
C LEU A 69 -9.36 4.08 -20.81
N TYR A 70 -9.75 5.36 -20.95
CA TYR A 70 -9.74 6.08 -22.22
C TYR A 70 -8.86 7.32 -22.18
N ALA A 71 -7.97 7.40 -23.15
CA ALA A 71 -6.90 8.37 -23.23
C ALA A 71 -7.31 9.52 -24.14
N ASN A 72 -7.83 10.62 -23.57
CA ASN A 72 -8.28 11.78 -24.35
C ASN A 72 -7.19 12.63 -25.00
N ASN A 73 -5.96 12.16 -24.94
CA ASN A 73 -4.82 12.76 -25.57
C ASN A 73 -3.79 11.68 -25.89
N SER A 74 -2.87 12.01 -26.79
CA SER A 74 -1.86 11.08 -27.31
C SER A 74 -0.76 10.68 -26.32
N ARG A 75 -0.76 11.21 -25.08
CA ARG A 75 0.22 10.84 -24.04
C ARG A 75 -0.17 9.59 -23.27
N PHE A 76 -1.46 9.27 -23.26
CA PHE A 76 -1.99 8.10 -22.59
C PHE A 76 -2.43 7.08 -23.63
N ASN A 77 -2.38 5.83 -23.21
CA ASN A 77 -2.92 4.68 -23.88
C ASN A 77 -4.20 4.25 -23.17
N SER A 78 -4.91 3.39 -23.87
CA SER A 78 -6.20 2.83 -23.53
C SER A 78 -6.18 1.40 -23.96
N GLY A 79 -6.69 0.54 -23.10
CA GLY A 79 -6.73 -0.87 -23.40
C GLY A 79 -7.04 -1.70 -22.17
N PRO A 80 -7.67 -2.86 -22.39
CA PRO A 80 -7.94 -3.80 -21.33
C PRO A 80 -6.63 -4.49 -20.97
N GLY A 81 -6.54 -5.03 -19.77
CA GLY A 81 -5.35 -5.76 -19.37
C GLY A 81 -5.23 -5.88 -17.88
N THR A 82 -4.08 -6.41 -17.48
CA THR A 82 -3.76 -6.67 -16.08
C THR A 82 -2.72 -5.70 -15.57
N PHE A 83 -2.81 -5.41 -14.27
CA PHE A 83 -1.74 -4.76 -13.53
C PHE A 83 -1.64 -5.34 -12.12
N ASP A 84 -0.50 -5.06 -11.50
CA ASP A 84 -0.20 -5.44 -10.13
C ASP A 84 0.08 -4.17 -9.30
N ILE A 85 -0.14 -4.26 -7.98
CA ILE A 85 0.26 -3.23 -7.02
C ILE A 85 1.33 -3.83 -6.12
N TYR A 86 2.50 -3.21 -6.08
CA TYR A 86 3.60 -3.60 -5.21
C TYR A 86 3.80 -2.56 -4.11
N TRP A 87 4.11 -3.00 -2.89
CA TRP A 87 4.80 -2.16 -1.93
C TRP A 87 6.29 -2.11 -2.26
N VAL A 88 6.89 -0.95 -2.00
CA VAL A 88 8.28 -0.67 -2.27
C VAL A 88 8.90 -0.16 -0.98
N ALA A 89 9.84 -0.93 -0.41
CA ALA A 89 10.56 -0.54 0.80
C ALA A 89 11.52 0.65 0.61
N ASN A 90 11.82 1.04 -0.63
CA ASN A 90 12.66 2.18 -0.93
C ASN A 90 11.81 3.42 -1.20
N ASP A 91 11.74 4.27 -0.20
CA ASP A 91 11.08 5.57 -0.26
C ASP A 91 12.03 6.72 -0.64
N SER A 92 13.31 6.46 -0.94
CA SER A 92 14.30 7.50 -1.27
C SER A 92 14.14 8.09 -2.68
N TRP A 93 13.15 7.65 -3.46
CA TRP A 93 12.95 8.11 -4.83
C TRP A 93 12.41 9.54 -4.89
N VAL A 94 12.77 10.25 -5.96
CA VAL A 94 12.40 11.66 -6.16
C VAL A 94 11.59 11.78 -7.44
N GLN A 95 10.54 12.60 -7.44
CA GLN A 95 9.76 12.82 -8.64
C GLN A 95 10.60 13.45 -9.76
N GLY A 96 10.43 12.97 -10.99
CA GLY A 96 11.09 13.52 -12.17
C GLY A 96 12.50 12.96 -12.42
N THR A 97 13.00 12.07 -11.56
CA THR A 97 14.20 11.26 -11.84
C THR A 97 13.81 9.99 -12.59
N SER A 98 14.71 9.35 -13.32
CA SER A 98 14.44 8.08 -14.03
C SER A 98 14.32 6.85 -13.09
N THR A 99 13.98 7.07 -11.82
CA THR A 99 13.93 6.07 -10.76
C THR A 99 12.60 6.19 -10.02
N PRO A 100 11.82 5.10 -9.88
CA PRO A 100 12.09 3.75 -10.43
C PRO A 100 12.03 3.67 -11.96
N THR A 101 12.93 2.87 -12.53
CA THR A 101 12.88 2.52 -13.96
C THR A 101 11.59 1.75 -14.27
N TYR A 102 11.13 1.82 -15.51
CA TYR A 102 10.03 0.97 -15.98
C TYR A 102 10.39 -0.50 -15.78
N ALA A 103 9.53 -1.22 -15.07
CA ALA A 103 9.65 -2.64 -14.76
C ALA A 103 8.52 -3.40 -15.47
N THR A 104 8.83 -4.55 -16.06
CA THR A 104 7.82 -5.41 -16.70
C THR A 104 7.51 -6.66 -15.89
N ASN A 105 8.27 -6.88 -14.82
CA ASN A 105 8.13 -8.03 -13.92
C ASN A 105 8.72 -7.73 -12.54
N SER A 106 8.31 -8.54 -11.56
CA SER A 106 8.75 -8.42 -10.16
C SER A 106 10.28 -8.52 -9.99
N THR A 107 10.99 -9.28 -10.84
CA THR A 107 12.45 -9.38 -10.78
C THR A 107 13.10 -8.05 -11.13
N SER A 108 12.67 -7.39 -12.21
CA SER A 108 13.15 -6.06 -12.57
C SER A 108 12.80 -5.00 -11.52
N LEU A 109 11.62 -5.10 -10.89
CA LEU A 109 11.24 -4.22 -9.79
C LEU A 109 12.08 -4.47 -8.53
N SER A 110 12.43 -5.71 -8.24
CA SER A 110 13.19 -6.07 -7.04
C SER A 110 14.57 -5.42 -6.98
N SER A 111 15.20 -5.13 -8.13
CA SER A 111 16.46 -4.39 -8.20
C SER A 111 16.38 -2.95 -7.67
N TRP A 112 15.18 -2.39 -7.57
CA TRP A 112 14.97 -1.08 -6.98
C TRP A 112 14.83 -1.13 -5.44
N SER A 113 14.22 -2.19 -4.88
CA SER A 113 14.06 -2.28 -3.40
C SER A 113 13.52 -3.59 -2.80
N GLY A 114 13.43 -4.70 -3.54
CA GLY A 114 12.85 -5.95 -2.99
C GLY A 114 11.35 -5.89 -2.66
N GLY A 115 10.58 -5.03 -3.36
CA GLY A 115 9.14 -4.87 -3.15
C GLY A 115 8.33 -6.16 -3.30
N GLN A 116 7.16 -6.21 -2.66
CA GLN A 116 6.25 -7.36 -2.70
C GLN A 116 4.90 -7.00 -3.30
N ALA A 117 4.31 -7.92 -4.04
CA ALA A 117 2.96 -7.75 -4.58
C ALA A 117 1.94 -7.72 -3.43
N LEU A 118 1.17 -6.64 -3.37
CA LEU A 118 0.02 -6.47 -2.47
C LEU A 118 -1.30 -6.77 -3.18
N LEU A 119 -1.33 -6.59 -4.49
CA LEU A 119 -2.42 -7.00 -5.38
C LEU A 119 -1.78 -7.59 -6.64
N ALA A 120 -2.27 -8.74 -7.09
CA ALA A 120 -1.70 -9.44 -8.23
C ALA A 120 -2.75 -9.70 -9.31
N SER A 121 -2.41 -9.33 -10.54
CA SER A 121 -3.11 -9.64 -11.78
C SER A 121 -4.57 -9.18 -11.82
N GLU A 122 -4.81 -7.98 -11.31
CA GLU A 122 -6.13 -7.36 -11.42
C GLU A 122 -6.42 -7.05 -12.89
N TYR A 123 -7.50 -7.61 -13.42
CA TYR A 123 -7.87 -7.47 -14.83
C TYR A 123 -8.98 -6.45 -15.02
N TYR A 124 -8.77 -5.53 -15.96
CA TYR A 124 -9.80 -4.62 -16.47
C TYR A 124 -10.12 -4.96 -17.92
N ASP A 125 -11.40 -5.18 -18.20
CA ASP A 125 -11.92 -5.22 -19.56
C ASP A 125 -12.47 -3.84 -19.96
N TRP A 126 -12.87 -3.71 -21.22
CA TRP A 126 -13.55 -2.49 -21.69
C TRP A 126 -14.99 -2.34 -21.17
N THR A 127 -15.54 -3.40 -20.57
CA THR A 127 -16.96 -3.54 -20.22
C THR A 127 -17.23 -3.52 -18.71
N THR A 128 -16.25 -3.06 -17.93
CA THR A 128 -16.30 -3.08 -16.46
C THR A 128 -17.44 -2.19 -15.94
N PRO A 129 -18.16 -2.56 -14.85
CA PRO A 129 -19.28 -1.77 -14.34
C PRO A 129 -18.94 -0.29 -14.14
N GLY A 130 -19.72 0.60 -14.76
CA GLY A 130 -19.45 2.03 -14.83
C GLY A 130 -18.71 2.49 -16.11
N TYR A 131 -18.40 1.57 -17.02
CA TYR A 131 -17.76 1.86 -18.30
C TYR A 131 -18.30 0.95 -19.43
N THR A 132 -18.59 1.49 -20.63
CA THR A 132 -19.27 0.74 -21.71
C THR A 132 -18.75 1.00 -23.13
N GLY A 133 -17.49 1.41 -23.29
CA GLY A 133 -16.94 1.70 -24.63
C GLY A 133 -16.27 0.50 -25.31
N THR A 134 -15.77 0.72 -26.52
CA THR A 134 -15.13 -0.31 -27.37
C THR A 134 -13.78 0.16 -27.94
N VAL A 135 -13.02 -0.77 -28.55
CA VAL A 135 -11.78 -0.44 -29.30
C VAL A 135 -12.07 0.47 -30.50
N THR A 136 -13.27 0.36 -31.10
CA THR A 136 -13.71 1.18 -32.22
C THR A 136 -13.88 2.65 -31.81
N ASP A 137 -14.37 2.91 -30.60
CA ASP A 137 -14.53 4.26 -30.06
C ASP A 137 -13.17 4.98 -29.93
N LEU A 138 -12.15 4.26 -29.44
CA LEU A 138 -10.79 4.77 -29.30
C LEU A 138 -10.14 5.13 -30.66
N THR A 139 -10.31 4.26 -31.66
CA THR A 139 -9.63 4.38 -32.96
C THR A 139 -10.33 5.34 -33.92
N SER A 140 -11.65 5.48 -33.81
CA SER A 140 -12.43 6.48 -34.56
C SER A 140 -12.31 7.90 -33.99
N GLY A 141 -11.68 8.04 -32.82
CA GLY A 141 -11.66 9.29 -32.06
C GLY A 141 -13.05 9.70 -31.56
N GLN A 142 -14.04 8.82 -31.67
CA GLN A 142 -15.39 9.02 -31.15
C GLN A 142 -15.41 8.57 -29.69
N TRP A 143 -15.47 9.55 -28.80
CA TRP A 143 -15.51 9.36 -27.36
C TRP A 143 -16.89 8.83 -26.96
N SER A 144 -17.08 7.52 -26.85
CA SER A 144 -18.23 7.00 -26.12
C SER A 144 -17.94 7.15 -24.62
N THR A 145 -18.66 8.08 -24.00
CA THR A 145 -18.79 8.11 -22.54
C THR A 145 -19.37 6.77 -22.08
N ASP A 146 -19.34 6.48 -20.77
CA ASP A 146 -20.34 5.54 -20.29
C ASP A 146 -21.75 6.02 -20.73
N SER A 147 -22.74 5.13 -20.69
CA SER A 147 -24.13 5.50 -21.03
C SER A 147 -24.71 6.67 -20.20
N SER A 148 -23.99 7.17 -19.18
CA SER A 148 -24.35 8.32 -18.33
C SER A 148 -23.63 9.64 -18.66
N GLY A 149 -22.62 9.63 -19.54
CA GLY A 149 -21.77 10.79 -19.81
C GLY A 149 -20.51 10.89 -18.93
N THR A 150 -20.37 10.00 -17.95
CA THR A 150 -19.26 9.96 -16.98
C THR A 150 -18.07 9.20 -17.56
N ARG A 151 -16.88 9.78 -17.43
CA ARG A 151 -15.65 9.30 -18.12
C ARG A 151 -14.61 8.73 -17.18
N GLN A 152 -14.98 8.64 -15.91
CA GLN A 152 -14.09 8.37 -14.80
C GLN A 152 -14.83 7.55 -13.76
N SER A 153 -14.18 6.55 -13.20
CA SER A 153 -14.71 5.80 -12.07
C SER A 153 -13.66 5.78 -10.96
N ILE A 154 -14.05 5.33 -9.77
CA ILE A 154 -13.15 5.18 -8.63
C ILE A 154 -12.88 3.69 -8.47
N LEU A 155 -11.60 3.31 -8.46
CA LEU A 155 -11.18 1.99 -8.03
C LEU A 155 -10.80 2.03 -6.57
N SER A 156 -11.05 0.91 -5.89
CA SER A 156 -10.69 0.72 -4.51
C SER A 156 -10.25 -0.72 -4.33
N TYR A 157 -9.04 -0.90 -3.80
CA TYR A 157 -8.46 -2.23 -3.59
C TYR A 157 -8.08 -2.38 -2.14
N ASP A 158 -8.53 -3.47 -1.53
CA ASP A 158 -7.94 -3.97 -0.30
C ASP A 158 -6.58 -4.58 -0.66
N LEU A 159 -5.52 -4.05 -0.06
CA LEU A 159 -4.15 -4.44 -0.29
C LEU A 159 -3.77 -5.59 0.66
N GLY A 160 -2.95 -6.52 0.17
CA GLY A 160 -2.43 -7.62 0.98
C GLY A 160 -1.72 -7.17 2.26
N SER A 161 -1.87 -7.97 3.32
CA SER A 161 -1.38 -7.67 4.67
C SER A 161 0.04 -8.22 4.92
N ASN A 162 0.99 -7.93 4.03
CA ASN A 162 2.35 -8.44 4.18
C ASN A 162 3.04 -7.92 5.46
N VAL A 163 3.74 -8.79 6.19
CA VAL A 163 4.36 -8.44 7.48
C VAL A 163 5.39 -7.31 7.37
N SER A 164 6.19 -7.28 6.31
CA SER A 164 7.20 -6.24 6.11
C SER A 164 6.55 -4.92 5.71
N PHE A 165 5.52 -4.97 4.86
CA PHE A 165 4.71 -3.80 4.51
C PHE A 165 4.01 -3.19 5.74
N LEU A 166 3.38 -4.03 6.57
CA LEU A 166 2.76 -3.57 7.82
C LEU A 166 3.80 -3.04 8.81
N GLY A 167 4.97 -3.68 8.90
CA GLY A 167 6.08 -3.19 9.71
C GLY A 167 6.57 -1.80 9.28
N ASP A 168 6.65 -1.57 7.97
CA ASP A 168 7.00 -0.27 7.39
C ASP A 168 5.98 0.81 7.82
N ILE A 169 4.68 0.52 7.69
CA ILE A 169 3.60 1.40 8.15
C ILE A 169 3.72 1.71 9.65
N LEU A 170 3.87 0.68 10.48
CA LEU A 170 3.91 0.83 11.94
C LEU A 170 5.14 1.61 12.43
N THR A 171 6.22 1.62 11.65
CA THR A 171 7.48 2.28 12.02
C THR A 171 7.68 3.64 11.36
N ALA A 172 6.83 4.04 10.42
CA ALA A 172 6.99 5.24 9.60
C ALA A 172 7.19 6.57 10.39
N SER A 173 6.65 6.69 11.61
CA SER A 173 6.90 7.90 12.40
C SER A 173 8.21 7.88 13.20
N SER A 174 8.84 6.71 13.35
CA SER A 174 10.03 6.49 14.19
C SER A 174 11.30 6.13 13.41
N SER A 175 11.17 5.66 12.16
CA SER A 175 12.28 5.21 11.31
C SER A 175 13.08 6.36 10.70
N GLY A 176 12.58 7.60 10.77
CA GLY A 176 13.07 8.74 10.01
C GLY A 176 12.54 8.80 8.58
N ASP A 177 11.74 7.82 8.16
CA ASP A 177 11.02 7.81 6.89
C ASP A 177 9.52 7.69 7.12
N SER A 178 8.82 8.80 6.93
CA SER A 178 7.36 8.89 7.12
C SER A 178 6.57 8.52 5.89
N ASN A 179 7.18 7.89 4.90
CA ASN A 179 6.54 7.60 3.63
C ASN A 179 6.21 6.12 3.48
N ILE A 180 5.21 5.86 2.64
CA ILE A 180 4.93 4.55 2.06
C ILE A 180 4.84 4.72 0.56
N SER A 181 5.59 3.89 -0.16
CA SER A 181 5.59 3.87 -1.62
C SER A 181 4.90 2.63 -2.19
N LEU A 182 3.98 2.87 -3.13
CA LEU A 182 3.29 1.85 -3.90
C LEU A 182 3.65 1.99 -5.38
N TYR A 183 3.88 0.86 -6.06
CA TYR A 183 4.21 0.78 -7.47
C TYR A 183 3.15 0.00 -8.23
N LEU A 184 2.46 0.67 -9.13
CA LEU A 184 1.49 0.07 -10.04
C LEU A 184 2.22 -0.31 -11.32
N MET A 185 2.29 -1.63 -11.56
CA MET A 185 3.02 -2.21 -12.68
C MET A 185 2.05 -2.83 -13.68
N SER A 186 2.11 -2.40 -14.93
CA SER A 186 1.39 -3.12 -15.99
C SER A 186 1.97 -4.52 -16.16
N THR A 187 1.11 -5.54 -16.16
CA THR A 187 1.51 -6.94 -16.42
C THR A 187 1.05 -7.46 -17.77
N SER A 188 0.20 -6.71 -18.48
CA SER A 188 -0.13 -6.93 -19.88
C SER A 188 0.44 -5.81 -20.76
N ASP A 189 0.80 -6.15 -21.99
CA ASP A 189 1.17 -5.16 -23.02
C ASP A 189 -0.04 -4.33 -23.47
N THR A 190 -1.26 -4.80 -23.27
CA THR A 190 -2.48 -4.11 -23.73
C THR A 190 -3.07 -3.17 -22.69
N THR A 191 -2.63 -3.21 -21.43
CA THR A 191 -3.19 -2.37 -20.37
C THR A 191 -2.98 -0.89 -20.69
N GLY A 192 -4.05 -0.09 -20.62
CA GLY A 192 -3.97 1.35 -20.76
C GLY A 192 -4.91 2.03 -19.78
N ILE A 193 -4.37 2.45 -18.64
CA ILE A 193 -5.11 3.07 -17.54
C ILE A 193 -4.57 4.47 -17.31
N THR A 194 -5.44 5.47 -17.34
CA THR A 194 -5.12 6.84 -16.90
C THR A 194 -5.65 7.04 -15.48
N ILE A 195 -4.76 7.34 -14.54
CA ILE A 195 -5.09 7.62 -13.15
C ILE A 195 -5.04 9.12 -12.92
N PHE A 196 -6.10 9.67 -12.33
CA PHE A 196 -6.18 11.09 -12.03
C PHE A 196 -5.54 11.39 -10.67
N THR A 197 -4.80 12.48 -10.63
CA THR A 197 -3.96 12.86 -9.50
C THR A 197 -4.03 14.36 -9.18
N GLY A 198 -5.00 15.09 -9.73
CA GLY A 198 -5.19 16.52 -9.53
C GLY A 198 -6.23 17.10 -10.49
N GLY A 199 -6.40 18.42 -10.48
CA GLY A 199 -7.28 19.11 -11.43
C GLY A 199 -8.78 19.01 -11.14
N GLY A 200 -9.16 18.88 -9.86
CA GLY A 200 -10.57 18.82 -9.42
C GLY A 200 -11.14 17.41 -9.26
N THR A 201 -10.33 16.37 -9.47
CA THR A 201 -10.65 14.96 -9.24
C THR A 201 -10.30 14.51 -7.82
N SER A 202 -10.83 13.36 -7.39
CA SER A 202 -10.37 12.75 -6.13
C SER A 202 -8.91 12.29 -6.26
N LEU A 203 -8.07 12.67 -5.31
CA LEU A 203 -6.67 12.25 -5.27
C LEU A 203 -6.54 10.76 -4.90
N PRO A 204 -5.49 10.08 -5.37
CA PRO A 204 -5.12 8.77 -4.85
C PRO A 204 -5.02 8.84 -3.33
N THR A 205 -5.69 7.91 -2.66
CA THR A 205 -5.84 7.88 -1.21
C THR A 205 -5.44 6.51 -0.71
N LEU A 206 -4.57 6.48 0.31
CA LEU A 206 -4.24 5.30 1.09
C LEU A 206 -4.97 5.41 2.43
N SER A 207 -5.88 4.49 2.71
CA SER A 207 -6.65 4.45 3.95
C SER A 207 -6.38 3.18 4.74
N PHE A 208 -6.55 3.27 6.05
CA PHE A 208 -6.23 2.19 6.99
C PHE A 208 -7.43 1.93 7.88
N ASP A 209 -7.84 0.67 7.99
CA ASP A 209 -8.68 0.22 9.08
C ASP A 209 -7.77 -0.23 10.23
N VAL A 210 -8.05 0.26 11.43
CA VAL A 210 -7.20 0.05 12.62
C VAL A 210 -8.02 -0.53 13.74
N VAL A 211 -7.43 -1.48 14.48
CA VAL A 211 -8.02 -2.11 15.66
C VAL A 211 -7.11 -1.93 16.86
N SER A 212 -7.70 -1.79 18.04
CA SER A 212 -6.96 -1.83 19.30
C SER A 212 -6.46 -3.24 19.58
N VAL A 213 -5.19 -3.38 19.95
CA VAL A 213 -4.62 -4.65 20.39
C VAL A 213 -4.62 -4.64 21.92
N PRO A 214 -5.37 -5.54 22.60
CA PRO A 214 -5.30 -5.64 24.04
C PRO A 214 -3.86 -5.97 24.45
N GLU A 215 -3.32 -5.28 25.45
CA GLU A 215 -2.04 -5.69 26.04
C GLU A 215 -2.13 -7.18 26.42
N PRO A 216 -1.07 -7.98 26.23
CA PRO A 216 -0.96 -9.29 26.86
C PRO A 216 -1.12 -9.08 28.36
N GLY A 217 -2.34 -9.30 28.85
CA GLY A 217 -2.74 -8.85 30.16
C GLY A 217 -1.78 -9.36 31.21
N THR A 218 -1.46 -8.49 32.17
CA THR A 218 -0.75 -8.75 33.43
C THR A 218 -1.26 -10.02 34.17
N CYS A 219 -2.40 -10.57 33.77
CA CYS A 219 -2.89 -11.90 34.10
C CYS A 219 -1.85 -13.02 33.91
N ALA A 220 -0.96 -12.95 32.90
CA ALA A 220 0.14 -13.91 32.76
C ALA A 220 1.24 -13.74 33.83
N LEU A 221 1.48 -12.51 34.28
CA LEU A 221 2.47 -12.20 35.33
C LEU A 221 1.95 -12.53 36.73
N ILE A 222 0.64 -12.44 36.98
CA ILE A 222 0.04 -12.84 38.28
C ILE A 222 0.08 -14.37 38.45
N LEU A 223 -0.08 -15.15 37.37
CA LEU A 223 0.03 -16.61 37.40
C LEU A 223 1.47 -17.11 37.64
N LEU A 224 2.49 -16.34 37.26
CA LEU A 224 3.89 -16.64 37.60
C LEU A 224 4.30 -16.10 38.98
N GLY A 225 3.70 -14.99 39.44
CA GLY A 225 3.93 -14.44 40.78
C GLY A 225 3.32 -15.28 41.92
N ALA A 226 2.20 -15.97 41.68
CA ALA A 226 1.57 -16.86 42.66
C ALA A 226 2.34 -18.18 42.87
N GLY A 227 3.20 -18.58 41.93
CA GLY A 227 4.01 -19.81 42.03
C GLY A 227 5.32 -19.63 42.82
N ALA A 228 5.85 -18.41 42.92
CA ALA A 228 7.11 -18.13 43.61
C ALA A 228 6.97 -18.01 45.15
N GLY A 229 5.77 -17.73 45.66
CA GLY A 229 5.52 -17.60 47.10
C GLY A 229 5.57 -18.91 47.89
N ILE A 230 5.38 -20.06 47.24
CA ILE A 230 5.34 -21.38 47.91
C ILE A 230 6.75 -21.95 48.15
N LEU A 231 7.76 -21.53 47.37
CA LEU A 231 9.13 -22.03 47.51
C LEU A 231 9.96 -21.33 48.59
N LEU A 232 9.53 -20.16 49.09
CA LEU A 232 10.27 -19.40 50.10
C LEU A 232 9.84 -19.67 51.55
N MET A 233 8.72 -20.36 51.80
CA MET A 233 8.29 -20.70 53.17
C MET A 233 8.75 -22.08 53.68
N ARG A 234 9.39 -22.91 52.84
CA ARG A 234 9.83 -24.26 53.27
C ARG A 234 11.25 -24.32 53.85
N ARG A 235 11.93 -23.19 54.05
CA ARG A 235 13.31 -23.14 54.57
C ARG A 235 13.48 -22.40 55.91
N MET A 236 12.40 -22.16 56.66
CA MET A 236 12.45 -21.53 57.99
C MET A 236 11.73 -22.31 59.10
N GLN A 237 11.53 -23.62 58.94
CA GLN A 237 11.24 -24.53 60.05
C GLN A 237 12.24 -25.69 60.02
N GLY A 238 13.39 -25.44 60.65
CA GLY A 238 14.50 -26.39 60.74
C GLY A 238 15.53 -25.93 61.77
N ASN A 239 15.11 -25.96 63.04
CA ASN A 239 15.93 -26.07 64.26
C ASN A 239 17.14 -25.13 64.45
N GLY A 240 16.87 -24.01 65.13
CA GLY A 240 17.73 -23.43 66.16
C GLY A 240 16.77 -22.61 67.04
N SER A 241 16.73 -22.70 68.36
CA SER A 241 17.74 -22.89 69.39
C SER A 241 16.97 -23.19 70.71
N ALA A 242 17.55 -23.62 71.82
CA ALA A 242 18.29 -22.78 72.77
C ALA A 242 18.47 -23.57 74.12
N PRO A 243 19.03 -23.01 75.23
CA PRO A 243 20.35 -23.40 75.73
C PRO A 243 20.43 -23.59 77.28
N ALA A 244 21.68 -23.78 77.77
CA ALA A 244 22.24 -23.44 79.11
C ALA A 244 21.79 -24.27 80.34
N SER A 245 22.58 -24.58 81.37
CA SER A 245 24.02 -24.52 81.70
C SER A 245 24.22 -25.41 82.98
N PRO A 246 25.08 -25.13 83.99
CA PRO A 246 26.28 -25.91 84.34
C PRO A 246 26.26 -26.60 85.74
N VAL A 247 27.40 -27.18 86.16
CA VAL A 247 27.83 -27.52 87.55
C VAL A 247 27.29 -28.89 88.06
N GLN A 248 28.04 -29.85 88.64
CA GLN A 248 29.43 -29.99 89.16
C GLN A 248 30.16 -31.16 88.50
#